data_AF-A0A0R3TJ54-F1
#
_entry.id   AF-A0A0R3TJ54-F1
#
_cell.length_a   1.000
_cell.length_b   1.000
_cell.length_c   1.000
_cell.angle_alpha   90.00
_cell.angle_beta   90.00
_cell.angle_gamma   90.00
#
_symmetry.space_group_name_H-M   'P 1'
#
loop_
_entity.id
_entity.type
_entity.pdbx_description
1 polymer ?
#
loop_
_entity_poly.entity_id
_entity_poly.type
_entity_poly.pdbx_seq_one_letter_code
_entity_poly.pdbx_strand_id
1 'polypeptide(L)' 'MCRFGGGEIHSIAAFMGGIAAQEVVKLVTHQFVPICHPVIYNGITQQI' A
#
# COMPACT_ATOMS: atom_id res chain seq x y z
N MET A 1 -5.57 -0.59 -18.20
CA MET A 1 -5.96 0.66 -17.52
C MET A 1 -7.41 1.05 -17.79
N CYS A 2 -7.91 0.99 -19.04
CA CYS A 2 -9.29 1.38 -19.40
C CYS A 2 -10.40 0.70 -18.57
N ARG A 3 -10.27 -0.62 -18.27
CA ARG A 3 -11.26 -1.38 -17.48
C ARG A 3 -11.45 -0.89 -16.04
N PHE A 4 -10.39 -0.32 -15.45
CA PHE A 4 -10.45 0.19 -14.08
C PHE A 4 -11.07 1.59 -14.03
N GLY A 5 -11.12 2.29 -15.18
CA GLY A 5 -11.76 3.60 -15.32
C GLY A 5 -11.18 4.71 -14.43
N GLY A 6 -9.99 4.49 -13.83
CA GLY A 6 -9.44 5.40 -12.81
C GLY A 6 -10.16 5.37 -11.46
N GLY A 7 -11.02 4.37 -11.20
CA GLY A 7 -11.75 4.28 -9.94
C GLY A 7 -10.84 3.88 -8.77
N GLU A 8 -11.24 4.22 -7.55
CA GLU A 8 -10.50 3.85 -6.33
C GLU A 8 -11.30 2.80 -5.55
N ILE A 9 -10.88 1.53 -5.63
CA ILE A 9 -11.60 0.44 -4.97
C ILE A 9 -11.29 0.46 -3.47
N HIS A 10 -12.34 0.52 -2.65
CA HIS A 10 -12.24 0.63 -1.19
C HIS A 10 -11.32 -0.43 -0.57
N SER A 11 -11.41 -1.69 -0.98
CA SER A 11 -10.56 -2.76 -0.44
C SER A 11 -9.07 -2.57 -0.77
N ILE A 12 -8.75 -2.11 -1.98
CA ILE A 12 -7.37 -1.80 -2.39
C ILE A 12 -6.86 -0.59 -1.63
N ALA A 13 -7.68 0.46 -1.49
CA ALA A 13 -7.35 1.65 -0.72
C ALA A 13 -7.12 1.33 0.77
N ALA A 14 -7.98 0.51 1.38
CA ALA A 14 -7.83 0.09 2.76
C ALA A 14 -6.55 -0.73 2.99
N PHE A 15 -6.23 -1.65 2.07
CA PHE A 15 -4.99 -2.43 2.12
C PHE A 15 -3.74 -1.55 2.01
N MET A 16 -3.68 -0.70 0.98
CA MET A 16 -2.57 0.23 0.79
C MET A 16 -2.46 1.24 1.94
N GLY A 17 -3.59 1.70 2.48
CA GLY A 17 -3.65 2.57 3.65
C GLY A 17 -3.07 1.92 4.91
N GLY A 18 -3.29 0.62 5.11
CA GLY A 18 -2.67 -0.13 6.20
C GLY A 18 -1.14 -0.20 6.08
N ILE A 19 -0.62 -0.47 4.88
CA ILE A 19 0.83 -0.45 4.62
C ILE A 19 1.39 0.95 4.90
N ALA A 20 0.77 1.98 4.33
CA ALA A 20 1.22 3.36 4.51
C ALA A 20 1.19 3.79 5.99
N ALA A 21 0.13 3.46 6.73
CA ALA A 21 0.02 3.76 8.15
C ALA A 21 1.14 3.12 8.96
N GLN A 22 1.46 1.85 8.69
CA GLN A 22 2.55 1.18 9.39
C GLN A 22 3.91 1.78 9.04
N GLU A 23 4.17 2.12 7.78
CA GLU A 23 5.41 2.81 7.40
C GLU A 23 5.56 4.16 8.09
N VAL A 24 4.47 4.92 8.23
CA VAL A 24 4.47 6.17 9.02
C VAL A 24 4.81 5.90 10.49
N VAL A 25 4.22 4.86 11.10
CA VAL A 25 4.53 4.50 12.50
C VAL A 25 6.02 4.17 12.66
N LYS A 26 6.62 3.41 11.73
CA LYS A 26 8.05 3.09 11.75
C LYS A 26 8.91 4.36 11.70
N LEU A 27 8.57 5.28 10.81
CA LEU A 27 9.29 6.55 10.65
C LEU A 27 9.18 7.43 11.90
N VAL A 28 7.98 7.58 12.48
CA VAL A 28 7.74 8.46 13.64
C VAL A 28 8.37 7.91 14.91
N THR A 29 8.28 6.60 15.12
CA THR A 29 8.78 5.97 16.35
C THR A 29 10.26 5.63 16.29
N HIS A 30 10.86 5.66 15.09
CA HIS A 30 12.18 5.10 14.83
C HIS A 30 12.31 3.63 15.27
N GLN A 31 11.20 2.90 15.26
CA GLN A 31 11.15 1.47 15.55
C GLN A 31 10.94 0.72 14.24
N PHE A 32 11.67 -0.40 14.08
CA PHE A 32 11.72 -1.21 12.85
C PHE A 32 12.37 -0.51 11.64
N VAL A 33 12.56 -1.29 10.57
CA VAL A 33 13.20 -0.83 9.33
C VAL A 33 12.11 -0.42 8.31
N PRO A 34 12.12 0.83 7.81
CA PRO A 34 11.20 1.28 6.77
C PRO A 34 11.54 0.65 5.42
N ILE A 35 10.55 0.59 4.54
CA ILE A 35 10.71 0.10 3.17
C ILE A 35 11.44 1.16 2.34
N CYS A 36 12.57 0.79 1.71
CA CYS A 36 13.40 1.73 0.95
C CYS A 36 13.01 1.84 -0.54
N HIS A 37 12.24 0.89 -1.07
CA HIS A 37 11.89 0.82 -2.49
C HIS A 37 10.38 0.91 -2.70
N PRO A 38 9.92 1.36 -3.88
CA PRO A 38 8.50 1.35 -4.21
C PRO A 38 7.91 -0.06 -4.07
N VAL A 39 6.75 -0.14 -3.41
CA VAL A 39 5.97 -1.39 -3.28
C VAL A 39 4.83 -1.36 -4.27
N ILE A 40 4.65 -2.45 -5.02
CA ILE A 40 3.59 -2.57 -6.03
C ILE A 40 2.69 -3.73 -5.67
N TYR A 41 1.48 -3.44 -5.24
CA TYR A 41 0.49 -4.48 -4.95
C TYR A 41 -0.44 -4.72 -6.15
N ASN A 42 -0.55 -5.97 -6.58
CA ASN A 42 -1.54 -6.42 -7.55
C ASN A 42 -2.74 -7.07 -6.85
N GLY A 43 -3.84 -6.32 -6.71
CA GLY A 43 -5.08 -6.81 -6.11
C GLY A 43 -5.83 -7.88 -6.92
N ILE A 44 -5.46 -8.14 -8.18
CA ILE A 44 -6.08 -9.18 -9.01
C ILE A 44 -5.50 -10.56 -8.66
N THR A 45 -4.19 -10.64 -8.47
CA THR A 45 -3.49 -11.90 -8.11
C THR A 45 -3.17 -11.99 -6.62
N GLN A 46 -3.46 -10.94 -5.85
CA GLN A 46 -3.14 -10.81 -4.42
C GLN A 46 -1.64 -10.94 -4.12
N GLN A 47 -0.80 -10.36 -4.97
CA GLN A 47 0.67 -10.39 -4.85
C GLN A 47 1.22 -9.00 -4.58
N ILE A 48 2.21 -8.93 -3.69
CA ILE A 48 3.01 -7.75 -3.35
C ILE A 48 4.38 -7.89 -4.01
#